data_AF-A0A7C3XR50-F1
#
_entry.id   AF-A0A7C3XR50-F1
#
_cell.length_a   1.000
_cell.length_b   1.000
_cell.length_c   1.000
_cell.angle_alpha   90.00
_cell.angle_beta   90.00
_cell.angle_gamma   90.00
#
_symmetry.space_group_name_H-M   'P 1'
#
loop_
_entity.id
_entity.type
_entity.pdbx_description
1 polymer ?
#
loop_
_entity_poly.entity_id
_entity_poly.type
_entity_poly.pdbx_seq_one_letter_code
_entity_poly.pdbx_strand_id
1 'polypeptide(L)'
;MQTKARREARPADGKPAAKAAGGARNQAGLTARELEHFRELLLAKRRELLGDVVSMEQEALRTAGETNLSNLPLHMADMGTDNYEQEFTLSLVENDRKLLHEINVALTKIRDGTYGICEGTGKPISKARLEAQPWARYSIEYARELERRRMGR
;
A
#
# COMPACT_ATOMS: atom_id res chain seq x y z
N MET A 1 56.50 -10.96 3.80
CA MET A 1 55.84 -10.63 2.52
C MET A 1 54.39 -11.12 2.60
N GLN A 2 53.46 -10.24 2.99
CA GLN A 2 52.03 -10.54 3.01
C GLN A 2 51.45 -10.13 1.66
N THR A 3 50.88 -11.07 0.92
CA THR A 3 50.17 -10.79 -0.34
C THR A 3 48.68 -11.04 -0.16
N LYS A 4 47.93 -10.04 -0.62
CA LYS A 4 46.48 -9.83 -0.56
C LYS A 4 45.67 -10.96 -1.22
N ALA A 5 44.50 -11.26 -0.66
CA ALA A 5 43.27 -11.53 -1.43
C ALA A 5 42.03 -11.36 -0.53
N ARG A 6 41.44 -10.16 -0.53
CA ARG A 6 40.02 -9.98 -0.19
C ARG A 6 39.22 -10.50 -1.38
N ARG A 7 38.26 -11.40 -1.14
CA ARG A 7 37.24 -11.77 -2.13
C ARG A 7 35.86 -11.69 -1.49
N GLU A 8 34.93 -11.22 -2.29
CA GLU A 8 33.67 -10.59 -1.89
C GLU A 8 32.59 -11.57 -1.45
N ALA A 9 31.66 -11.04 -0.66
CA ALA A 9 30.43 -11.69 -0.25
C ALA A 9 29.49 -11.93 -1.44
N ARG A 10 28.78 -13.05 -1.41
CA ARG A 10 27.57 -13.28 -2.21
C ARG A 10 26.50 -13.89 -1.29
N PRO A 11 25.34 -13.24 -1.10
CA PRO A 11 24.24 -13.82 -0.35
C PRO A 11 23.28 -14.57 -1.28
N ALA A 12 22.31 -15.24 -0.67
CA ALA A 12 21.16 -15.95 -1.24
C ALA A 12 21.40 -17.44 -1.54
N ASP A 13 20.93 -18.29 -0.61
CA ASP A 13 19.67 -19.01 -0.81
C ASP A 13 19.32 -19.77 0.47
N GLY A 14 18.64 -19.08 1.38
CA GLY A 14 18.14 -19.65 2.62
C GLY A 14 16.63 -19.60 2.65
N LYS A 15 15.96 -20.50 1.91
CA LYS A 15 14.53 -20.75 2.10
C LYS A 15 14.34 -21.33 3.50
N PRO A 16 13.63 -20.69 4.45
CA PRO A 16 13.34 -21.36 5.69
C PRO A 16 12.20 -22.35 5.42
N ALA A 17 12.54 -23.59 5.68
CA ALA A 17 11.68 -24.76 5.73
C ALA A 17 10.30 -24.46 6.37
N ALA A 18 9.26 -24.96 5.71
CA ALA A 18 8.02 -25.30 6.37
C ALA A 18 8.33 -26.32 7.48
N LYS A 19 8.24 -25.89 8.76
CA LYS A 19 8.18 -26.83 9.88
C LYS A 19 7.39 -26.26 11.05
N ALA A 20 6.59 -27.17 11.62
CA ALA A 20 5.93 -27.18 12.93
C ALA A 20 4.51 -26.59 13.03
N ALA A 21 3.56 -27.52 13.07
CA ALA A 21 2.32 -27.42 13.82
C ALA A 21 2.65 -27.26 15.31
N GLY A 22 2.24 -26.13 15.88
CA GLY A 22 2.50 -25.69 17.25
C GLY A 22 2.36 -24.17 17.24
N GLY A 23 1.20 -23.65 17.66
CA GLY A 23 0.68 -22.34 17.27
C GLY A 23 1.51 -21.14 17.68
N ALA A 24 2.58 -20.85 16.94
CA ALA A 24 3.30 -19.59 17.02
C ALA A 24 2.37 -18.49 16.51
N ARG A 25 1.95 -17.62 17.44
CA ARG A 25 1.22 -16.40 17.13
C ARG A 25 2.22 -15.26 16.96
N ASN A 26 1.91 -14.31 16.09
CA ASN A 26 2.70 -13.09 15.98
C ASN A 26 2.46 -12.15 17.18
N GLN A 27 3.10 -10.97 17.17
CA GLN A 27 2.96 -9.99 18.25
C GLN A 27 1.51 -9.52 18.48
N ALA A 28 0.66 -9.57 17.44
CA ALA A 28 -0.76 -9.21 17.51
C ALA A 28 -1.68 -10.39 17.90
N GLY A 29 -1.13 -11.59 18.13
CA GLY A 29 -1.92 -12.78 18.46
C GLY A 29 -2.47 -13.55 17.25
N LEU A 30 -2.08 -13.21 16.02
CA LEU A 30 -2.53 -13.85 14.79
C LEU A 30 -1.75 -15.14 14.52
N THR A 31 -2.46 -16.18 14.09
CA THR A 31 -1.87 -17.46 13.67
C THR A 31 -1.22 -17.38 12.29
N ALA A 32 -0.32 -18.31 11.99
CA ALA A 32 0.30 -18.41 10.66
C ALA A 32 -0.73 -18.50 9.51
N ARG A 33 -1.86 -19.20 9.73
CA ARG A 33 -2.94 -19.29 8.74
C ARG A 33 -3.63 -17.95 8.50
N GLU A 34 -3.88 -17.19 9.56
CA GLU A 34 -4.48 -15.85 9.45
C GLU A 34 -3.51 -14.86 8.79
N LEU A 35 -2.22 -14.95 9.08
CA LEU A 35 -1.21 -14.11 8.43
C LEU A 35 -1.13 -14.38 6.92
N GLU A 36 -1.19 -15.65 6.50
CA GLU A 36 -1.21 -15.97 5.08
C GLU A 36 -2.49 -15.47 4.42
N HIS A 37 -3.65 -15.61 5.08
CA HIS A 37 -4.91 -15.04 4.60
C HIS A 37 -4.81 -13.51 4.35
N PHE A 38 -4.32 -12.76 5.33
CA PHE A 38 -4.14 -11.30 5.17
C PHE A 38 -3.10 -10.96 4.11
N ARG A 39 -2.04 -11.76 3.98
CA ARG A 39 -1.04 -11.58 2.93
C ARG A 39 -1.65 -11.73 1.54
N GLU A 40 -2.50 -12.74 1.32
CA GLU A 40 -3.20 -12.95 0.06
C GLU A 40 -4.11 -11.76 -0.28
N LEU A 41 -4.88 -11.27 0.70
CA LEU A 41 -5.73 -10.07 0.54
C LEU A 41 -4.90 -8.83 0.15
N LEU A 42 -3.78 -8.60 0.83
CA LEU A 42 -2.87 -7.48 0.54
C LEU A 42 -2.27 -7.59 -0.86
N LEU A 43 -1.86 -8.80 -1.29
CA LEU A 43 -1.33 -9.03 -2.62
C LEU A 43 -2.39 -8.86 -3.71
N ALA A 44 -3.63 -9.30 -3.45
CA ALA A 44 -4.75 -9.07 -4.35
C ALA A 44 -5.00 -7.58 -4.55
N LYS A 45 -5.11 -6.82 -3.46
CA LYS A 45 -5.32 -5.36 -3.53
C LYS A 45 -4.16 -4.63 -4.21
N ARG A 46 -2.92 -5.07 -3.97
CA ARG A 46 -1.74 -4.54 -4.68
C ARG A 46 -1.82 -4.74 -6.19
N ARG A 47 -2.27 -5.92 -6.64
CA ARG A 47 -2.42 -6.20 -8.08
C ARG A 47 -3.52 -5.35 -8.71
N GLU A 48 -4.63 -5.16 -8.01
CA GLU A 48 -5.73 -4.27 -8.42
C GLU A 48 -5.21 -2.85 -8.67
N LEU A 49 -4.59 -2.22 -7.66
CA LEU A 49 -4.08 -0.84 -7.78
C LEU A 49 -3.02 -0.67 -8.88
N LEU A 50 -2.15 -1.67 -9.08
CA LEU A 50 -1.16 -1.63 -10.16
C LEU A 50 -1.82 -1.78 -11.53
N GLY A 51 -2.89 -2.58 -11.64
CA GLY A 51 -3.68 -2.70 -12.86
C GLY A 51 -4.41 -1.40 -13.19
N ASP A 52 -5.00 -0.75 -12.18
CA ASP A 52 -5.73 0.51 -12.33
C ASP A 52 -4.79 1.63 -12.83
N VAL A 53 -3.61 1.77 -12.23
CA VAL A 53 -2.60 2.75 -12.66
C VAL A 53 -2.18 2.53 -14.11
N VAL A 54 -1.91 1.28 -14.52
CA VAL A 54 -1.53 0.97 -15.91
C VAL A 54 -2.66 1.27 -16.87
N SER A 55 -3.92 0.99 -16.50
CA SER A 55 -5.09 1.29 -17.33
C SER A 55 -5.25 2.80 -17.52
N MET A 56 -5.13 3.58 -16.45
CA MET A 56 -5.23 5.04 -16.50
C MET A 56 -4.10 5.67 -17.33
N GLU A 57 -2.87 5.16 -17.22
CA GLU A 57 -1.74 5.61 -18.04
C GLU A 57 -2.00 5.33 -19.54
N GLN A 58 -2.53 4.16 -19.88
CA GLN A 58 -2.87 3.81 -21.27
C GLN A 58 -3.99 4.68 -21.83
N GLU A 59 -5.01 4.99 -21.03
CA GLU A 59 -6.11 5.87 -21.43
C GLU A 59 -5.61 7.30 -21.67
N ALA A 60 -4.80 7.84 -20.77
CA ALA A 60 -4.18 9.16 -20.93
C ALA A 60 -3.33 9.27 -22.22
N LEU A 61 -2.56 8.22 -22.54
CA LEU A 61 -1.77 8.17 -23.78
C LEU A 61 -2.63 8.11 -25.05
N ARG A 62 -3.78 7.43 -25.01
CA ARG A 62 -4.72 7.38 -26.14
C ARG A 62 -5.38 8.74 -26.37
N THR A 63 -5.88 9.36 -25.30
CA THR A 63 -6.49 10.69 -25.38
C THR A 63 -5.50 11.75 -25.88
N ALA A 64 -4.23 11.68 -25.45
CA ALA A 64 -3.17 12.54 -25.98
C ALA A 64 -2.83 12.30 -27.47
N GLY A 65 -3.03 11.08 -27.98
CA GLY A 65 -2.83 10.74 -29.39
C GLY A 65 -4.00 11.14 -30.31
N GLU A 66 -5.22 11.21 -29.77
CA GLU A 66 -6.45 11.53 -30.52
C GLU A 66 -6.79 13.03 -30.51
N THR A 67 -6.27 13.79 -29.55
CA THR A 67 -6.51 15.23 -29.41
C THR A 67 -5.66 16.04 -30.40
N ASN A 68 -6.22 16.35 -31.57
CA ASN A 68 -5.75 17.47 -32.39
C ASN A 68 -6.08 18.79 -31.65
N LEU A 69 -5.18 19.23 -30.77
CA LEU A 69 -5.26 20.48 -29.98
C LEU A 69 -5.43 21.76 -30.82
N SER A 70 -5.31 21.66 -32.14
CA SER A 70 -5.31 22.76 -33.10
C SER A 70 -6.70 23.31 -33.46
N ASN A 71 -7.81 22.67 -33.07
CA ASN A 71 -9.13 23.04 -33.60
C ASN A 71 -10.31 23.09 -32.59
N LEU A 72 -10.04 23.13 -31.28
CA LEU A 72 -11.09 23.24 -30.26
C LEU A 72 -11.31 24.70 -29.82
N PRO A 73 -12.52 25.28 -29.98
CA PRO A 73 -12.86 26.56 -29.37
C PRO A 73 -12.89 26.39 -27.85
N LEU A 74 -11.82 26.75 -27.14
CA LEU A 74 -11.75 26.69 -25.68
C LEU A 74 -12.64 27.78 -25.07
N HIS A 75 -13.85 27.45 -24.64
CA HIS A 75 -14.68 28.35 -23.84
C HIS A 75 -14.11 28.43 -22.42
N MET A 76 -14.18 29.57 -21.73
CA MET A 76 -13.67 29.67 -20.34
C MET A 76 -14.33 28.66 -19.37
N ALA A 77 -15.55 28.22 -19.67
CA ALA A 77 -16.25 27.19 -18.92
C ALA A 77 -15.60 25.80 -19.09
N ASP A 78 -15.10 25.48 -20.29
CA ASP A 78 -14.45 24.21 -20.59
C ASP A 78 -13.09 24.12 -19.89
N MET A 79 -12.32 25.21 -19.88
CA MET A 79 -11.05 25.28 -19.14
C MET A 79 -11.19 25.05 -17.63
N GLY A 80 -12.31 25.49 -17.03
CA GLY A 80 -12.60 25.26 -15.62
C GLY A 80 -12.91 23.79 -15.33
N THR A 81 -13.68 23.15 -16.21
CA THR A 81 -14.02 21.72 -16.13
C THR A 81 -12.78 20.86 -16.31
N ASP A 82 -11.97 21.12 -17.35
CA ASP A 82 -10.74 20.36 -17.64
C ASP A 82 -9.75 20.40 -16.48
N ASN A 83 -9.58 21.58 -15.86
CA ASN A 83 -8.68 21.72 -14.71
C ASN A 83 -9.20 20.95 -13.48
N TYR A 84 -10.50 20.99 -13.22
CA TYR A 84 -11.11 20.21 -12.14
C TYR A 84 -10.94 18.71 -12.34
N GLU A 85 -11.15 18.21 -13.57
CA GLU A 85 -10.97 16.80 -13.90
C GLU A 85 -9.51 16.36 -13.74
N GLN A 86 -8.55 17.21 -14.12
CA GLN A 86 -7.13 16.96 -13.90
C GLN A 86 -6.78 16.91 -12.40
N GLU A 87 -7.21 17.90 -11.61
CA GLU A 87 -6.96 17.92 -10.16
C GLU A 87 -7.59 16.72 -9.44
N PHE A 88 -8.79 16.33 -9.85
CA PHE A 88 -9.48 15.15 -9.33
C PHE A 88 -8.71 13.87 -9.66
N THR A 89 -8.27 13.70 -10.91
CA THR A 89 -7.48 12.54 -11.35
C THR A 89 -6.15 12.46 -10.61
N LEU A 90 -5.45 13.59 -10.46
CA LEU A 90 -4.21 13.66 -9.68
C LEU A 90 -4.43 13.24 -8.23
N SER A 91 -5.50 13.72 -7.61
CA SER A 91 -5.87 13.36 -6.23
C SER A 91 -6.13 11.86 -6.06
N LEU A 92 -6.79 11.23 -7.04
CA LEU A 92 -7.02 9.78 -7.06
C LEU A 92 -5.69 9.02 -7.14
N VAL A 93 -4.83 9.37 -8.09
CA VAL A 93 -3.50 8.74 -8.27
C VAL A 93 -2.64 8.90 -7.02
N GLU A 94 -2.68 10.05 -6.37
CA GLU A 94 -1.98 10.26 -5.10
C GLU A 94 -2.48 9.33 -3.99
N ASN A 95 -3.80 9.15 -3.89
CA ASN A 95 -4.41 8.27 -2.90
C ASN A 95 -4.04 6.81 -3.16
N ASP A 96 -4.05 6.36 -4.40
CA ASP A 96 -3.65 5.00 -4.78
C ASP A 96 -2.18 4.74 -4.50
N ARG A 97 -1.31 5.72 -4.77
CA ARG A 97 0.12 5.64 -4.41
C ARG A 97 0.33 5.53 -2.91
N LYS A 98 -0.39 6.33 -2.11
CA LYS A 98 -0.36 6.25 -0.64
C LYS A 98 -0.83 4.87 -0.17
N LEU A 99 -1.94 4.38 -0.71
CA LEU A 99 -2.47 3.06 -0.38
C LEU A 99 -1.51 1.92 -0.75
N LEU A 100 -0.91 1.97 -1.94
CA LEU A 100 0.09 1.01 -2.38
C LEU A 100 1.29 0.98 -1.43
N HIS A 101 1.73 2.15 -0.96
CA HIS A 101 2.77 2.24 0.05
C HIS A 101 2.35 1.57 1.37
N GLU A 102 1.14 1.83 1.88
CA GLU A 102 0.62 1.19 3.10
C GLU A 102 0.54 -0.33 2.97
N ILE A 103 0.12 -0.84 1.81
CA ILE A 103 0.09 -2.28 1.53
C ILE A 103 1.50 -2.89 1.58
N ASN A 104 2.49 -2.23 0.96
CA ASN A 104 3.87 -2.71 0.99
C ASN A 104 4.46 -2.71 2.41
N VAL A 105 4.13 -1.69 3.22
CA VAL A 105 4.49 -1.65 4.64
C VAL A 105 3.82 -2.80 5.40
N ALA A 106 2.54 -3.05 5.18
CA ALA A 106 1.81 -4.15 5.81
C ALA A 106 2.43 -5.52 5.47
N LEU A 107 2.76 -5.76 4.20
CA LEU A 107 3.46 -6.98 3.75
C LEU A 107 4.83 -7.14 4.44
N THR A 108 5.55 -6.04 4.60
CA THR A 108 6.83 -6.02 5.33
C THR A 108 6.62 -6.40 6.81
N LYS A 109 5.61 -5.84 7.47
CA LYS A 109 5.27 -6.19 8.85
C LYS A 109 4.83 -7.64 9.03
N ILE A 110 4.23 -8.26 8.01
CA ILE A 110 3.90 -9.69 8.05
C ILE A 110 5.18 -10.52 8.11
N ARG A 111 6.17 -10.20 7.25
CA ARG A 111 7.49 -10.84 7.26
C ARG A 111 8.20 -10.65 8.60
N ASP A 112 8.11 -9.45 9.17
CA ASP A 112 8.82 -9.08 10.40
C ASP A 112 8.05 -9.50 11.67
N GLY A 113 6.84 -10.09 11.54
CA GLY A 113 6.03 -10.59 12.66
C GLY A 113 5.31 -9.50 13.49
N THR A 114 5.32 -8.25 13.03
CA THR A 114 4.72 -7.07 13.69
C THR A 114 3.37 -6.66 13.10
N TYR A 115 2.88 -7.40 12.10
CA TYR A 115 1.59 -7.11 11.46
C TYR A 115 0.42 -7.15 12.45
N GLY A 116 -0.53 -6.23 12.29
CA GLY A 116 -1.69 -6.10 13.17
C GLY A 116 -1.39 -5.38 14.49
N ILE A 117 -0.23 -4.73 14.65
CA ILE A 117 0.04 -3.83 15.77
C ILE A 117 -0.23 -2.37 15.36
N CYS A 118 -1.00 -1.66 16.19
CA CYS A 118 -1.29 -0.24 16.02
C CYS A 118 -0.02 0.58 16.22
N GLU A 119 0.35 1.39 15.23
CA GLU A 119 1.55 2.25 15.31
C GLU A 119 1.43 3.38 16.33
N GLY A 120 0.22 3.78 16.67
CA GLY A 120 -0.03 4.86 17.63
C GLY A 120 0.00 4.44 19.09
N THR A 121 -0.47 3.22 19.36
CA THR A 121 -0.68 2.74 20.74
C THR A 121 0.16 1.52 21.09
N GLY A 122 0.79 0.85 20.11
CA GLY A 122 1.50 -0.41 20.30
C GLY A 122 0.59 -1.61 20.60
N LYS A 123 -0.75 -1.43 20.61
CA LYS A 123 -1.72 -2.48 20.92
C LYS A 123 -2.15 -3.24 19.67
N PRO A 124 -2.59 -4.51 19.79
CA PRO A 124 -3.17 -5.24 18.67
C PRO A 124 -4.39 -4.53 18.06
N ILE A 125 -4.45 -4.51 16.73
CA ILE A 125 -5.59 -4.05 15.94
C ILE A 125 -6.61 -5.20 15.91
N SER A 126 -7.89 -4.87 16.05
CA SER A 126 -8.94 -5.88 16.00
C SER A 126 -8.94 -6.62 14.66
N LYS A 127 -9.12 -7.94 14.71
CA LYS A 127 -9.20 -8.77 13.51
C LYS A 127 -10.27 -8.26 12.55
N ALA A 128 -11.47 -7.95 13.04
CA ALA A 128 -12.55 -7.40 12.24
C ALA A 128 -12.16 -6.14 11.44
N ARG A 129 -11.28 -5.29 11.99
CA ARG A 129 -10.75 -4.14 11.25
C ARG A 129 -9.77 -4.57 10.15
N LEU A 130 -8.88 -5.52 10.44
CA LEU A 130 -7.94 -6.04 9.45
C LEU A 130 -8.65 -6.80 8.32
N GLU A 131 -9.78 -7.45 8.60
CA GLU A 131 -10.64 -8.08 7.58
C GLU A 131 -11.27 -7.01 6.66
N ALA A 132 -11.75 -5.90 7.23
CA ALA A 132 -12.31 -4.81 6.46
C ALA A 132 -11.24 -4.00 5.70
N GLN A 133 -10.07 -3.80 6.32
CA GLN A 133 -8.98 -2.99 5.80
C GLN A 133 -7.62 -3.61 6.20
N PRO A 134 -7.09 -4.55 5.39
CA PRO A 134 -5.84 -5.26 5.70
C PRO A 134 -4.59 -4.36 5.81
N TRP A 135 -4.59 -3.19 5.18
CA TRP A 135 -3.49 -2.22 5.24
C TRP A 135 -3.59 -1.25 6.44
N ALA A 136 -4.55 -1.45 7.36
CA ALA A 136 -4.75 -0.55 8.48
C ALA A 136 -3.51 -0.40 9.38
N ARG A 137 -3.03 0.84 9.54
CA ARG A 137 -1.89 1.19 10.42
C ARG A 137 -2.27 1.42 11.88
N TYR A 138 -3.53 1.80 12.13
CA TYR A 138 -4.01 2.26 13.43
C TYR A 138 -5.24 1.49 13.89
N SER A 139 -5.49 1.44 15.20
CA SER A 139 -6.76 0.98 15.78
C SER A 139 -7.86 2.01 15.56
N ILE A 140 -9.14 1.61 15.73
CA ILE A 140 -10.30 2.51 15.55
C ILE A 140 -10.23 3.65 16.57
N GLU A 141 -9.89 3.32 17.81
CA GLU A 141 -9.75 4.26 18.91
C GLU A 141 -8.70 5.33 18.58
N TYR A 142 -7.51 4.92 18.13
CA TYR A 142 -6.43 5.85 17.81
C TYR A 142 -6.73 6.68 16.56
N ALA A 143 -7.35 6.08 15.53
CA ALA A 143 -7.76 6.82 14.34
C ALA A 143 -8.77 7.93 14.68
N ARG A 144 -9.77 7.64 15.53
CA ARG A 144 -10.74 8.64 16.02
C ARG A 144 -10.07 9.74 16.85
N GLU A 145 -9.05 9.41 17.63
CA GLU A 145 -8.28 10.40 18.39
C GLU A 145 -7.50 11.35 17.48
N LEU A 146 -6.81 10.81 16.47
CA LEU A 146 -6.10 11.61 15.47
C LEU A 146 -7.05 12.56 14.73
N GLU A 147 -8.24 12.08 14.37
CA GLU A 147 -9.27 12.87 13.71
C GLU A 147 -9.76 14.02 14.59
N ARG A 148 -10.10 13.75 15.86
CA ARG A 148 -10.45 14.81 16.83
C ARG A 148 -9.35 15.86 16.96
N ARG A 149 -8.09 15.43 17.04
CA ARG A 149 -6.94 16.35 17.12
C ARG A 149 -6.72 17.14 15.82
N ARG A 150 -7.10 16.59 14.67
CA ARG A 150 -7.03 17.28 13.39
C ARG A 150 -8.14 18.32 13.24
N MET A 151 -9.34 18.02 13.73
CA MET A 151 -10.51 18.88 13.64
C MET A 151 -10.56 19.97 14.73
N GLY A 152 -9.90 19.76 15.86
CA GLY A 152 -9.76 20.76 16.94
C GLY A 152 -8.61 21.76 16.74
N ARG A 153 -8.09 21.88 15.51
CA ARG A 153 -7.17 22.94 15.07
C ARG A 153 -7.90 23.87 14.11
#